data_AF-A0A3D0LWJ5-F1
#
_entry.id   AF-A0A3D0LWJ5-F1
#
_cell.length_a   1.000
_cell.length_b   1.000
_cell.length_c   1.000
_cell.angle_alpha   90.00
_cell.angle_beta   90.00
_cell.angle_gamma   90.00
#
_symmetry.space_group_name_H-M   'P 1'
#
loop_
_entity.id
_entity.type
_entity.pdbx_description
1 polymer ?
#
loop_
_entity_poly.entity_id
_entity_poly.type
_entity_poly.pdbx_seq_one_letter_code
_entity_poly.pdbx_strand_id
1 'polypeptide(L)' 'MLTKKQLDLLKFIHMRVQADGVSPSFDEMKEALNLRSKSGIHRL' A
#
# COMPACT_ATOMS: atom_id res chain seq x y z
N MET A 1 5.71 16.02 3.73
CA MET A 1 4.74 15.65 4.78
C MET A 1 3.82 14.58 4.20
N LEU A 2 3.64 13.46 4.89
CA LEU A 2 2.80 12.35 4.41
C LEU A 2 1.37 12.51 4.93
N THR A 3 0.39 12.22 4.08
CA THR A 3 -0.99 12.01 4.52
C THR A 3 -1.10 10.70 5.31
N LYS A 4 -2.17 10.55 6.09
CA LYS A 4 -2.45 9.29 6.80
C LYS A 4 -2.44 8.07 5.87
N LYS A 5 -3.08 8.17 4.70
CA LYS A 5 -3.12 7.07 3.72
C LYS A 5 -1.75 6.73 3.12
N GLN A 6 -0.90 7.73 2.89
CA GLN A 6 0.47 7.50 2.44
C GLN A 6 1.30 6.78 3.51
N LEU A 7 1.15 7.19 4.78
CA LEU A 7 1.81 6.49 5.89
C LEU A 7 1.31 5.05 6.03
N ASP A 8 0.00 4.82 5.89
CA ASP A 8 -0.59 3.49 5.96
C ASP A 8 -0.09 2.59 4.82
N LEU A 9 0.08 3.14 3.60
CA LEU A 9 0.67 2.45 2.46
C LEU A 9 2.12 2.01 2.75
N LEU A 10 2.95 2.92 3.25
CA LEU A 10 4.34 2.61 3.59
C LEU A 10 4.44 1.55 4.68
N LYS A 11 3.59 1.61 5.71
CA LYS A 11 3.51 0.59 6.77
C LYS A 11 3.13 -0.77 6.21
N PHE A 12 2.15 -0.82 5.31
CA PHE A 12 1.72 -2.06 4.68
C PHE A 12 2.82 -2.68 3.80
N ILE A 13 3.48 -1.86 2.97
CA ILE A 13 4.62 -2.31 2.15
C ILE A 13 5.74 -2.84 3.05
N HIS A 14 6.11 -2.10 4.10
CA HIS A 14 7.16 -2.51 5.01
C HIS A 14 6.83 -3.84 5.70
N MET A 15 5.61 -4.00 6.21
CA MET A 15 5.14 -5.25 6.82
C MET A 15 5.25 -6.42 5.85
N ARG A 16 4.79 -6.24 4.60
CA ARG A 16 4.82 -7.31 3.58
C ARG A 16 6.22 -7.69 3.15
N VAL A 17 7.10 -6.72 2.95
CA VAL A 17 8.51 -6.98 2.62
C VAL A 17 9.21 -7.72 3.76
N GLN A 18 8.92 -7.39 5.02
CA GLN A 18 9.49 -8.11 6.17
C GLN A 18 8.96 -9.55 6.30
N ALA A 19 7.71 -9.79 5.95
CA ALA A 19 7.08 -11.10 6.05
C ALA A 19 7.46 -12.04 4.89
N ASP A 20 7.32 -11.56 3.65
CA ASP A 20 7.40 -12.39 2.44
C ASP A 20 8.71 -12.17 1.65
N GLY A 21 9.51 -11.16 2.03
CA GLY A 21 10.72 -10.76 1.29
C GLY A 21 10.42 -10.05 -0.05
N VAL A 22 9.14 -9.88 -0.39
CA VAL A 22 8.69 -9.28 -1.65
C VAL A 22 7.71 -8.14 -1.40
N SER A 23 7.75 -7.13 -2.27
CA SER A 23 6.78 -6.03 -2.22
C SER A 23 5.38 -6.54 -2.59
N PRO A 24 4.31 -6.03 -1.94
CA PRO A 24 2.96 -6.38 -2.33
C PRO A 24 2.63 -5.82 -3.72
N SER A 25 1.71 -6.46 -4.42
CA SER A 25 1.15 -6.00 -5.69
C SER A 25 0.20 -4.81 -5.49
N PHE A 26 -0.09 -4.08 -6.57
CA PHE A 26 -1.05 -2.98 -6.53
C PHE A 26 -2.48 -3.42 -6.18
N ASP A 27 -2.86 -4.67 -6.46
CA ASP A 27 -4.15 -5.20 -6.02
C ASP A 27 -4.18 -5.38 -4.50
N GLU A 28 -3.14 -5.98 -3.92
CA GLU A 28 -3.02 -6.15 -2.47
C GLU A 28 -2.98 -4.80 -1.74
N MET A 29 -2.25 -3.81 -2.27
CA MET A 29 -2.25 -2.47 -1.69
C MET A 29 -3.62 -1.79 -1.77
N LYS A 30 -4.32 -1.93 -2.91
CA LYS A 30 -5.67 -1.38 -3.12
C LYS A 30 -6.64 -1.98 -2.11
N GLU A 31 -6.61 -3.29 -1.92
CA GLU A 31 -7.45 -4.00 -0.96
C GLU A 31 -7.12 -3.60 0.49
N ALA A 32 -5.84 -3.59 0.85
CA ALA A 32 -5.38 -3.22 2.19
C ALA A 32 -5.77 -1.78 2.59
N LEU A 33 -5.79 -0.85 1.63
CA LEU A 33 -6.14 0.56 1.87
C LEU A 33 -7.60 0.90 1.53
N ASN A 34 -8.42 -0.12 1.22
CA ASN A 34 -9.82 0.01 0.82
C ASN A 34 -10.02 1.08 -0.27
N LEU A 35 -9.21 0.99 -1.33
CA LEU A 35 -9.27 1.89 -2.48
C LEU A 35 -10.20 1.33 -3.55
N ARG A 36 -10.88 2.22 -4.28
CA ARG A 36 -11.81 1.83 -5.36
C ARG A 36 -11.11 1.32 -6.62
N SER A 37 -9.83 1.64 -6.82
CA SER A 37 -9.08 1.29 -8.02
C SER A 37 -7.57 1.26 -7.79
N LYS A 38 -6.83 0.55 -8.65
CA LYS A 38 -5.35 0.60 -8.71
C LYS A 38 -4.83 2.01 -8.98
N SER A 39 -5.57 2.81 -9.77
CA SER A 39 -5.21 4.21 -10.01
C SER A 39 -5.20 5.05 -8.73
N GLY A 40 -5.91 4.62 -7.67
CA GLY A 40 -5.81 5.22 -6.34
C GLY A 40 -4.43 5.06 -5.71
N ILE A 41 -3.73 3.95 -5.97
CA ILE A 41 -2.35 3.73 -5.48
C ILE A 41 -1.39 4.68 -6.16
N HIS A 42 -1.51 4.88 -7.48
CA HIS A 42 -0.64 5.80 -8.22
C HIS A 42 -0.77 7.28 -7.79
N ARG A 43 -1.87 7.65 -7.13
CA ARG A 43 -2.11 9.02 -6.65
C ARG A 43 -1.68 9.23 -5.19
N LEU A 44 -1.40 8.14 -4.46
CA LEU A 44 -0.85 8.18 -3.11
C LEU A 44 0.67 8.28 -3.20
#